data_AF-A0A7I7U1H3-F1
#
_entry.id   AF-A0A7I7U1H3-F1
#
_cell.length_a   1.000
_cell.length_b   1.000
_cell.length_c   1.000
_cell.angle_alpha   90.00
_cell.angle_beta   90.00
_cell.angle_gamma   90.00
#
_symmetry.space_group_name_H-M   'P 1'
#
loop_
_entity.id
_entity.type
_entity.pdbx_description
1 polymer ?
#
loop_
_entity_poly.entity_id
_entity_poly.type
_entity_poly.pdbx_seq_one_letter_code
_entity_poly.pdbx_strand_id
1 'polypeptide(L)'
;MSDPAPTLSNMSSKKEVAAALDAVDRAHRALAALPFQTLQPVDQRALLVRLDAVTKQLAVTQRRLLARMVSAPPPVELAGAPWADVLARRLRISVGEAQRRIAEAGAPIDS
;
A
#
# COMPACT_ATOMS: atom_id res chain seq x y z
N MET A 1 -32.92 -9.91 21.66
CA MET A 1 -32.09 -8.69 21.68
C MET A 1 -30.71 -9.09 21.17
N SER A 2 -30.45 -8.92 19.87
CA SER A 2 -29.14 -9.17 19.26
C SER A 2 -28.97 -8.17 18.12
N ASP A 3 -27.97 -7.29 18.26
CA ASP A 3 -27.69 -6.16 17.38
C ASP A 3 -27.21 -6.59 15.98
N PRO A 4 -27.80 -6.06 14.89
CA PRO A 4 -27.22 -6.13 13.56
C PRO A 4 -26.47 -4.82 13.25
N ALA A 5 -25.21 -4.68 13.68
CA ALA A 5 -24.42 -3.47 13.41
C ALA A 5 -22.95 -3.61 12.94
N PRO A 6 -22.46 -4.72 12.32
CA PRO A 6 -21.10 -4.71 11.73
C PRO A 6 -21.05 -4.19 10.27
N THR A 7 -22.14 -4.24 9.52
CA THR A 7 -22.12 -4.01 8.06
C THR A 7 -21.98 -2.54 7.66
N LEU A 8 -22.59 -1.62 8.41
CA LEU A 8 -22.57 -0.18 8.12
C LEU A 8 -21.17 0.43 8.38
N SER A 9 -20.54 0.09 9.51
CA SER A 9 -19.19 0.57 9.85
C SER A 9 -18.13 0.10 8.85
N ASN A 10 -18.20 -1.17 8.41
CA ASN A 10 -17.23 -1.71 7.44
C ASN A 10 -17.37 -1.07 6.04
N MET A 11 -18.60 -0.74 5.64
CA MET A 11 -18.87 -0.01 4.39
C MET A 11 -18.38 1.45 4.45
N SER A 12 -18.52 2.12 5.59
CA SER A 12 -17.95 3.47 5.80
C SER A 12 -16.43 3.43 5.68
N SER A 13 -15.76 2.49 6.37
CA SER A 13 -14.31 2.33 6.27
C SER A 13 -13.83 1.99 4.87
N LYS A 14 -14.56 1.16 4.10
CA LYS A 14 -14.20 0.89 2.69
C LYS A 14 -14.30 2.15 1.82
N LYS A 15 -15.34 2.96 2.02
CA LYS A 15 -15.52 4.23 1.30
C LYS A 15 -14.44 5.25 1.67
N GLU A 16 -14.08 5.33 2.95
CA GLU A 16 -12.99 6.18 3.44
C GLU A 16 -11.65 5.80 2.83
N VAL A 17 -11.32 4.50 2.79
CA VAL A 17 -10.10 4.01 2.12
C VAL A 17 -10.11 4.34 0.63
N ALA A 18 -11.23 4.14 -0.07
CA ALA A 18 -11.36 4.48 -1.49
C ALA A 18 -11.17 5.99 -1.72
N ALA A 19 -11.82 6.84 -0.93
CA ALA A 19 -11.69 8.29 -1.03
C ALA A 19 -10.25 8.77 -0.75
N ALA A 20 -9.55 8.13 0.21
CA ALA A 20 -8.15 8.42 0.48
C ALA A 20 -7.25 8.05 -0.70
N LEU A 21 -7.48 6.89 -1.34
CA LEU A 21 -6.75 6.49 -2.54
C LEU A 21 -7.03 7.41 -3.73
N ASP A 22 -8.28 7.81 -3.94
CA ASP A 22 -8.66 8.78 -4.97
C ASP A 22 -7.94 10.13 -4.76
N ALA A 23 -7.77 10.56 -3.51
CA ALA A 23 -7.02 11.77 -3.18
C ALA A 23 -5.53 11.64 -3.50
N VAL A 24 -4.92 10.47 -3.22
CA VAL A 24 -3.53 10.17 -3.59
C VAL A 24 -3.36 10.19 -5.11
N ASP A 25 -4.26 9.53 -5.87
CA ASP A 25 -4.21 9.49 -7.32
C ASP A 25 -4.37 10.88 -7.95
N ARG A 26 -5.22 11.73 -7.35
CA ARG A 26 -5.39 13.11 -7.79
C ARG A 26 -4.14 13.95 -7.52
N ALA A 27 -3.55 13.82 -6.34
CA ALA A 27 -2.32 14.53 -5.98
C ALA A 27 -1.15 14.09 -6.88
N HIS A 28 -1.03 12.79 -7.17
CA HIS A 28 -0.02 12.27 -8.08
C HIS A 28 -0.18 12.83 -9.51
N ARG A 29 -1.41 12.83 -10.04
CA ARG A 29 -1.70 13.43 -11.36
C ARG A 29 -1.37 14.93 -11.40
N ALA A 30 -1.71 15.68 -10.35
CA ALA A 30 -1.39 17.09 -10.25
C ALA A 30 0.13 17.32 -10.25
N LEU A 31 0.87 16.52 -9.49
CA LEU A 31 2.33 16.56 -9.45
C LEU A 31 2.95 16.25 -10.82
N ALA A 32 2.50 15.18 -11.49
CA ALA A 32 3.02 14.77 -12.80
C ALA A 32 2.80 15.80 -13.92
N ALA A 33 1.83 16.71 -13.74
CA ALA A 33 1.54 17.79 -14.69
C ALA A 33 2.44 19.04 -14.48
N LEU A 34 3.25 19.09 -13.42
CA LEU A 34 4.10 20.25 -13.15
C LEU A 34 5.38 20.25 -14.02
N PRO A 35 5.82 21.42 -14.51
CA PRO A 35 7.03 21.53 -15.32
C PRO A 35 8.30 21.55 -14.44
N PHE A 36 8.74 20.40 -13.92
CA PHE A 36 9.91 20.32 -13.02
C PHE A 36 11.21 20.88 -13.60
N GLN A 37 11.34 20.91 -14.92
CA GLN A 37 12.46 21.50 -15.63
C GLN A 37 12.60 23.01 -15.42
N THR A 38 11.54 23.71 -14.98
CA THR A 38 11.60 25.16 -14.70
C THR A 38 12.04 25.47 -13.27
N LEU A 39 12.16 24.45 -12.41
CA LEU A 39 12.61 24.60 -11.04
C LEU A 39 14.11 24.86 -10.98
N GLN A 40 14.56 25.65 -10.00
CA GLN A 40 15.98 25.77 -9.72
C GLN A 40 16.54 24.43 -9.21
N PRO A 41 17.83 24.13 -9.41
CA PRO A 41 18.42 22.87 -8.96
C PRO A 41 18.25 22.59 -7.46
N VAL A 42 18.21 23.63 -6.62
CA VAL A 42 17.96 23.50 -5.18
C VAL A 42 16.53 23.02 -4.89
N ASP A 43 15.55 23.53 -5.63
CA ASP A 43 14.14 23.16 -5.49
C ASP A 43 13.90 21.74 -6.02
N GLN A 44 14.59 21.35 -7.09
CA GLN A 44 14.54 19.97 -7.61
C GLN A 44 15.03 18.96 -6.57
N ARG A 45 16.15 19.25 -5.89
CA ARG A 45 16.67 18.39 -4.80
C ARG A 45 15.71 18.34 -3.62
N ALA A 46 15.16 19.48 -3.20
CA ALA A 46 14.18 19.52 -2.11
C ALA A 46 12.91 18.72 -2.44
N LEU A 47 12.44 18.79 -3.69
CA LEU A 47 11.33 17.99 -4.18
C LEU A 47 11.64 16.49 -4.13
N LEU A 48 12.82 16.07 -4.61
CA LEU A 48 13.24 14.66 -4.54
C LEU A 48 13.24 14.12 -3.10
N VAL A 49 13.81 14.85 -2.15
CA VAL A 49 13.80 14.46 -0.72
C VAL A 49 12.38 14.27 -0.20
N ARG A 50 11.45 15.15 -0.61
CA ARG A 50 10.05 15.05 -0.19
C ARG A 50 9.33 13.86 -0.85
N LEU A 51 9.61 13.57 -2.11
CA LEU A 51 9.07 12.39 -2.80
C LEU A 51 9.58 11.09 -2.20
N ASP A 52 10.86 11.04 -1.82
CA ASP A 52 11.43 9.90 -1.11
C ASP A 52 10.76 9.69 0.25
N ALA A 53 10.50 10.77 0.99
CA ALA A 53 9.77 10.69 2.26
C ALA A 53 8.35 10.11 2.05
N VAL A 54 7.62 10.58 1.04
CA VAL A 54 6.28 10.03 0.71
C VAL A 54 6.38 8.55 0.31
N THR A 55 7.36 8.18 -0.50
CA THR A 55 7.59 6.79 -0.92
C THR A 55 7.86 5.88 0.27
N LYS A 56 8.69 6.32 1.22
CA LYS A 56 8.95 5.58 2.47
C LYS A 56 7.69 5.41 3.32
N GLN A 57 6.88 6.46 3.48
CA GLN A 57 5.61 6.38 4.23
C GLN A 57 4.61 5.42 3.57
N LEU A 58 4.53 5.42 2.23
CA LEU A 58 3.70 4.50 1.49
C LEU A 58 4.19 3.05 1.65
N ALA A 59 5.51 2.82 1.58
CA ALA A 59 6.10 1.51 1.82
C ALA A 59 5.79 0.97 3.22
N VAL A 60 5.89 1.80 4.27
CA VAL A 60 5.49 1.43 5.64
C VAL A 60 4.00 1.05 5.71
N THR A 61 3.14 1.82 5.05
CA THR A 61 1.70 1.53 5.00
C THR A 61 1.41 0.20 4.29
N GLN A 62 2.02 -0.03 3.13
CA GLN A 62 1.90 -1.29 2.39
C GLN A 62 2.38 -2.48 3.23
N ARG A 63 3.50 -2.31 3.94
CA ARG A 63 4.08 -3.33 4.78
C ARG A 63 3.17 -3.71 5.95
N ARG A 64 2.57 -2.73 6.62
CA ARG A 64 1.57 -2.95 7.68
C ARG A 64 0.35 -3.69 7.16
N LEU A 65 -0.14 -3.32 5.97
CA LEU A 65 -1.26 -4.01 5.32
C LEU A 65 -0.90 -5.47 5.00
N LEU A 66 0.27 -5.71 4.42
CA LEU A 66 0.77 -7.06 4.13
C LEU A 66 0.91 -7.90 5.39
N ALA A 67 1.53 -7.37 6.46
CA ALA A 67 1.65 -8.05 7.74
C ALA A 67 0.28 -8.45 8.32
N ARG A 68 -0.72 -7.56 8.21
CA ARG A 68 -2.11 -7.85 8.62
C ARG A 68 -2.77 -8.91 7.75
N MET A 69 -2.49 -8.95 6.45
CA MET A 69 -3.04 -9.96 5.55
C MET A 69 -2.45 -11.34 5.82
N VAL A 70 -1.12 -11.43 5.96
CA VAL A 70 -0.42 -12.72 6.11
C VAL A 70 -0.54 -13.33 7.52
N SER A 71 -0.98 -12.57 8.52
CA SER A 71 -1.28 -13.10 9.85
C SER A 71 -2.58 -13.93 9.89
N ALA A 72 -3.42 -13.82 8.87
CA ALA A 72 -4.57 -14.70 8.67
C ALA A 72 -4.22 -15.87 7.72
N PRO A 73 -4.89 -17.02 7.85
CA PRO A 73 -4.76 -18.12 6.90
C PRO A 73 -5.04 -17.63 5.46
N PRO A 74 -4.36 -18.19 4.43
CA PRO A 74 -4.66 -17.87 3.05
C PRO A 74 -6.15 -18.09 2.74
N PRO A 75 -6.76 -17.26 1.87
CA PRO A 75 -8.20 -17.38 1.60
C PRO A 75 -8.54 -18.77 1.06
N VAL A 76 -9.63 -19.37 1.56
CA VAL A 76 -10.08 -20.72 1.13
C VAL A 76 -10.41 -20.76 -0.37
N GLU A 77 -10.84 -19.62 -0.92
CA GLU A 77 -11.09 -19.38 -2.35
C GLU A 77 -9.86 -19.62 -3.24
N LEU A 78 -8.67 -19.66 -2.64
CA LEU A 78 -7.39 -19.92 -3.31
C LEU A 78 -6.88 -21.34 -3.05
N ALA A 79 -7.73 -22.25 -2.56
CA ALA A 79 -7.42 -23.65 -2.30
C ALA A 79 -6.18 -23.85 -1.40
N GLY A 80 -5.93 -22.93 -0.47
CA GLY A 80 -4.77 -22.98 0.43
C GLY A 80 -3.43 -22.61 -0.21
N ALA A 81 -3.43 -21.98 -1.40
CA ALA A 81 -2.20 -21.51 -2.02
C ALA A 81 -1.42 -20.56 -1.07
N PRO A 82 -0.08 -20.69 -0.97
CA PRO A 82 0.74 -19.79 -0.17
C PRO A 82 0.51 -18.31 -0.52
N TRP A 83 0.57 -17.43 0.49
CA TRP A 83 0.42 -15.98 0.29
C TRP A 83 1.35 -15.41 -0.79
N ALA A 84 2.57 -15.95 -0.95
CA ALA A 84 3.48 -15.55 -2.00
C ALA A 84 2.91 -15.75 -3.42
N ASP A 85 2.27 -16.90 -3.68
CA ASP A 85 1.66 -17.19 -4.98
C ASP A 85 0.40 -16.36 -5.23
N VAL A 86 -0.32 -16.02 -4.17
CA VAL A 86 -1.49 -15.13 -4.23
C VAL A 86 -1.05 -13.71 -4.61
N LEU A 87 -0.04 -13.18 -3.91
CA LEU A 87 0.49 -11.83 -4.16
C LEU A 87 1.17 -11.73 -5.52
N ALA A 88 1.95 -12.73 -5.93
CA ALA A 88 2.58 -12.77 -7.25
C ALA A 88 1.54 -12.61 -8.37
N ARG A 89 0.45 -13.36 -8.30
CA ARG A 89 -0.66 -13.28 -9.27
C ARG A 89 -1.39 -11.94 -9.24
N ARG A 90 -1.73 -11.45 -8.04
CA ARG A 90 -2.53 -10.22 -7.88
C ARG A 90 -1.75 -8.94 -8.19
N LEU A 91 -0.49 -8.89 -7.81
CA LEU A 91 0.39 -7.73 -8.00
C LEU A 91 1.20 -7.82 -9.31
N ARG A 92 1.11 -8.93 -10.05
CA ARG A 92 1.88 -9.20 -11.27
C ARG A 92 3.39 -9.07 -11.04
N ILE A 93 3.88 -9.68 -9.97
CA ILE A 93 5.30 -9.73 -9.56
C ILE A 93 5.78 -11.19 -9.54
N SER A 94 7.10 -11.39 -9.44
CA SER A 94 7.64 -12.73 -9.24
C SER A 94 7.29 -13.27 -7.85
N VAL A 95 7.26 -14.60 -7.70
CA VAL A 95 7.07 -15.25 -6.40
C VAL A 95 8.20 -14.88 -5.42
N GLY A 96 9.44 -14.75 -5.89
CA GLY A 96 10.57 -14.32 -5.06
C GLY A 96 10.41 -12.89 -4.54
N GLU A 97 9.91 -11.96 -5.36
CA GLU A 97 9.59 -10.60 -4.92
C GLU A 97 8.44 -10.60 -3.90
N ALA A 98 7.43 -11.45 -4.10
CA ALA A 98 6.35 -11.61 -3.14
C ALA A 98 6.86 -12.15 -1.79
N GLN A 99 7.72 -13.18 -1.80
CA GLN A 99 8.36 -13.72 -0.60
C GLN A 99 9.19 -12.66 0.13
N ARG A 100 9.98 -11.88 -0.60
CA ARG A 100 10.76 -10.76 -0.03
C ARG A 100 9.88 -9.76 0.69
N ARG A 101 8.78 -9.32 0.06
CA ARG A 101 7.84 -8.37 0.69
C ARG A 101 7.14 -8.94 1.92
N ILE A 102 6.84 -10.24 1.94
CA ILE A 102 6.29 -10.91 3.13
C ILE A 102 7.34 -10.94 4.25
N ALA A 103 8.59 -11.28 3.95
CA ALA A 103 9.67 -11.31 4.93
C ALA A 103 9.95 -9.91 5.51
N GLU A 104 10.04 -8.89 4.65
CA GLU A 104 10.17 -7.48 5.07
C GLU A 104 9.00 -7.06 5.97
N ALA A 105 7.77 -7.51 5.67
CA ALA A 105 6.59 -7.25 6.49
C ALA A 105 6.60 -7.91 7.87
N GLY A 106 7.26 -9.06 8.01
CA GLY A 106 7.50 -9.70 9.30
C GLY A 106 8.67 -9.11 10.09
N ALA A 107 9.56 -8.35 9.45
CA ALA A 107 10.69 -7.72 10.12
C ALA A 107 10.24 -6.51 10.98
N PRO A 108 10.91 -6.24 12.13
CA PRO A 108 10.66 -5.05 12.94
C PRO A 108 10.70 -3.77 12.09
N ILE A 109 9.93 -2.73 12.48
CA ILE A 109 9.84 -1.51 11.66
C ILE A 109 11.11 -0.64 11.76
N ASP A 110 11.92 -0.85 12.79
CA ASP A 110 13.15 -0.08 13.03
C ASP A 110 14.39 -0.98 12.87
N SER A 111 15.17 -0.71 11.81
CA SER A 111 16.60 -0.99 11.69
C SER A 111 17.21 0.06 10.76
#